data_AF-A0A2J6XH95-F1
#
_entry.id   AF-A0A2J6XH95-F1
#
_cell.length_a   1.000
_cell.length_b   1.000
_cell.length_c   1.000
_cell.angle_alpha   90.00
_cell.angle_beta   90.00
_cell.angle_gamma   90.00
#
_symmetry.space_group_name_H-M   'P 1'
#
loop_
_entity.id
_entity.type
_entity.pdbx_description
1 polymer ?
#
loop_
_entity_poly.entity_id
_entity_poly.type
_entity_poly.pdbx_seq_one_letter_code
_entity_poly.pdbx_strand_id
1 'polypeptide(L)' 'MDHPKVYVIIVNYNNWPDTIECLESVLRSDYQNYQVIVVDNSSPNNSMDYIKLWANGNLN' A
#
# COMPACT_ATOMS: atom_id res chain seq x y z
N MET A 1 16.64 15.41 14.74
CA MET A 1 15.26 15.58 15.24
C MET A 1 14.57 14.26 15.00
N ASP A 2 14.00 13.64 16.04
CA ASP A 2 13.23 12.43 15.85
C ASP A 2 11.90 12.81 15.19
N HIS A 3 11.67 12.33 13.98
CA HIS A 3 10.42 12.60 13.27
C HIS A 3 9.30 11.78 13.92
N PRO A 4 8.08 12.32 14.14
CA PRO A 4 6.99 11.53 14.73
C PRO A 4 6.62 10.33 13.87
N LYS A 5 6.21 9.21 14.48
CA LYS A 5 5.77 8.05 13.69
C LYS A 5 4.44 8.36 13.01
N VAL A 6 4.38 8.23 11.69
CA VAL A 6 3.17 8.41 10.89
C VAL A 6 2.62 7.07 10.43
N TYR A 7 1.30 6.90 10.52
CA TYR A 7 0.62 5.73 9.98
C TYR A 7 -0.23 6.15 8.79
N VAL A 8 0.02 5.54 7.63
CA VAL A 8 -0.75 5.76 6.40
C VAL A 8 -1.67 4.56 6.21
N ILE A 9 -2.97 4.76 6.34
CA ILE A 9 -3.96 3.70 6.19
C ILE A 9 -4.62 3.86 4.82
N ILE A 10 -4.45 2.85 3.97
CA ILE A 10 -5.00 2.82 2.60
C ILE A 10 -6.07 1.74 2.56
N VAL A 11 -7.29 2.11 2.19
CA VAL A 11 -8.39 1.17 2.00
C VAL A 11 -8.44 0.75 0.54
N ASN A 12 -8.33 -0.55 0.28
CA ASN A 12 -8.50 -1.14 -1.04
C ASN A 12 -9.92 -1.68 -1.21
N TYR A 13 -10.52 -1.41 -2.37
CA TYR A 13 -11.75 -2.06 -2.82
C TYR A 13 -11.74 -2.21 -4.34
N ASN A 14 -11.85 -3.44 -4.84
CA ASN A 14 -11.95 -3.82 -6.25
C ASN A 14 -10.72 -3.54 -7.15
N ASN A 15 -10.02 -2.42 -6.99
CA ASN A 15 -8.99 -1.97 -7.94
C ASN A 15 -7.60 -1.92 -7.30
N TRP A 16 -6.93 -3.07 -7.27
CA TRP A 16 -5.56 -3.17 -6.79
C TRP A 16 -4.51 -2.35 -7.56
N PRO A 17 -4.62 -2.09 -8.90
CA PRO A 17 -3.63 -1.28 -9.61
C PRO A 17 -3.54 0.16 -9.07
N ASP A 18 -4.68 0.81 -8.83
CA ASP A 18 -4.70 2.17 -8.24
C ASP A 18 -4.13 2.16 -6.82
N THR A 19 -4.41 1.10 -6.04
CA THR A 19 -3.82 0.94 -4.71
C THR A 19 -2.30 0.81 -4.78
N ILE A 20 -1.76 0.09 -5.77
CA ILE A 20 -0.32 -0.01 -6.02
C ILE A 20 0.26 1.35 -6.42
N GLU A 21 -0.37 2.08 -7.34
CA GLU A 21 0.10 3.42 -7.74
C GLU A 21 0.13 4.37 -6.53
N CYS A 22 -0.89 4.32 -5.67
CA CYS A 22 -0.94 5.07 -4.42
C CYS A 22 0.21 4.68 -3.47
N LEU A 23 0.47 3.37 -3.30
CA LEU A 23 1.57 2.86 -2.50
C LEU A 23 2.92 3.36 -3.03
N GLU A 24 3.16 3.31 -4.34
CA GLU A 24 4.38 3.83 -4.97
C GLU A 24 4.54 5.33 -4.76
N SER A 25 3.45 6.09 -4.79
CA SER A 25 3.46 7.52 -4.46
C SER A 25 3.90 7.77 -3.02
N VAL A 26 3.34 7.03 -2.05
CA VAL A 26 3.72 7.12 -0.63
C VAL A 26 5.17 6.70 -0.42
N LEU A 27 5.63 5.62 -1.08
CA LEU A 27 7.00 5.12 -0.98
C LEU A 27 8.06 6.08 -1.52
N ARG A 28 7.68 7.02 -2.41
CA ARG A 28 8.55 8.10 -2.90
C ARG A 28 8.66 9.29 -1.95
N SER A 29 7.92 9.31 -0.83
CA SER A 29 8.04 10.36 0.18
C SER A 29 9.44 10.37 0.80
N ASP A 30 9.96 11.57 1.07
CA ASP A 30 11.24 11.79 1.77
C ASP A 30 11.13 11.60 3.29
N TYR A 31 9.92 11.53 3.84
CA TYR A 31 9.67 11.26 5.26
C TYR A 31 10.08 9.83 5.62
N GLN A 32 10.90 9.63 6.64
CA GLN A 32 11.47 8.30 6.92
C GLN A 32 10.72 7.49 8.00
N ASN A 33 10.00 8.14 8.92
CA ASN A 33 9.38 7.45 10.06
C ASN A 33 7.90 7.16 9.85
N TYR A 34 7.57 6.37 8.82
CA TYR A 34 6.18 6.00 8.54
C TYR A 34 5.99 4.49 8.40
N GLN A 35 4.74 4.07 8.55
CA GLN A 35 4.29 2.71 8.30
C GLN A 35 2.99 2.76 7.48
N VAL A 36 2.95 2.02 6.38
CA VAL A 36 1.75 1.90 5.56
C VAL A 36 0.98 0.64 5.95
N ILE A 37 -0.35 0.76 6.09
CA ILE A 37 -1.27 -0.34 6.38
C ILE A 37 -2.32 -0.35 5.29
N VAL A 38 -2.37 -1.45 4.53
CA VAL A 38 -3.42 -1.67 3.53
C VAL A 38 -4.53 -2.50 4.16
N VAL A 39 -5.76 -2.00 4.05
CA VAL A 39 -6.97 -2.66 4.55
C VAL A 39 -7.84 -3.02 3.36
N ASP A 40 -8.11 -4.31 3.15
CA ASP A 40 -9.06 -4.74 2.14
C ASP A 40 -10.50 -4.63 2.66
N ASN A 41 -11.34 -3.93 1.92
CA ASN A 41 -12.75 -3.74 2.27
C ASN A 41 -13.63 -4.85 1.70
N SER A 42 -13.24 -6.11 1.94
CA SER A 42 -13.92 -7.30 1.40
C SER A 42 -14.09 -7.25 -0.11
N SER A 43 -12.98 -7.00 -0.83
CA SER A 43 -13.01 -7.03 -2.29
C SER A 43 -13.48 -8.40 -2.79
N PRO A 44 -14.37 -8.48 -3.79
CA PRO A 44 -14.88 -9.74 -4.33
C PRO A 44 -13.87 -10.45 -5.26
N ASN A 45 -12.64 -9.94 -5.37
CA ASN A 45 -11.61 -10.40 -6.30
C ASN A 45 -10.27 -10.64 -5.58
N ASN A 46 -9.26 -11.09 -6.32
CA ASN A 46 -7.94 -11.42 -5.78
C ASN A 46 -7.05 -10.18 -5.54
N SER A 47 -7.62 -9.00 -5.26
CA SER A 47 -6.86 -7.75 -5.10
C SER A 47 -5.72 -7.89 -4.09
N MET A 48 -5.99 -8.53 -2.95
CA MET A 48 -4.96 -8.72 -1.92
C MET A 48 -3.84 -9.66 -2.35
N ASP A 49 -4.10 -10.63 -3.22
CA ASP A 49 -3.04 -11.51 -3.74
C ASP A 49 -2.13 -10.75 -4.69
N TYR A 50 -2.69 -9.90 -5.55
CA TYR A 50 -1.90 -9.02 -6.43
C TYR A 50 -1.08 -7.99 -5.65
N ILE A 51 -1.66 -7.35 -4.63
CA ILE A 51 -0.93 -6.40 -3.77
C ILE A 51 0.22 -7.12 -3.04
N LYS A 52 0.01 -8.34 -2.56
CA LYS A 52 1.07 -9.15 -1.95
C LYS A 52 2.15 -9.56 -2.97
N LEU A 53 1.77 -9.93 -4.19
CA LEU A 53 2.73 -10.24 -5.26
C LEU A 53 3.62 -9.04 -5.56
N TRP A 54 3.01 -7.85 -5.70
CA TRP A 54 3.75 -6.60 -5.89
C TRP A 54 4.67 -6.28 -4.72
N ALA A 55 4.18 -6.39 -3.49
CA ALA A 55 4.98 -6.12 -2.29
C ALA A 55 6.19 -7.06 -2.15
N ASN A 56 6.11 -8.27 -2.73
CA ASN A 56 7.21 -9.23 -2.78
C ASN A 56 8.11 -9.07 -4.02
N GLY A 57 7.84 -8.11 -4.91
CA GLY A 57 8.57 -7.91 -6.17
C GLY A 57 8.30 -8.98 -7.24
N ASN A 58 7.19 -9.71 -7.13
CA ASN A 58 6.83 -10.85 -7.99
C ASN A 58 5.68 -10.56 -8.96
N LEU A 59 5.24 -9.30 -9.05
CA LEU A 59 4.22 -8.87 -9.99
C LEU A 59 4.89 -8.39 -11.28
N ASN A 60 4.63 -9.09 -12.39
CA ASN A 60 5.17 -8.80 -13.73
C ASN A 60 4.37 -7.73 -14.46
#